data_AF-A0A9E7GV09-F1
#
_entry.id   AF-A0A9E7GV09-F1
#
_cell.length_a   1.000
_cell.length_b   1.000
_cell.length_c   1.000
_cell.angle_alpha   90.00
_cell.angle_beta   90.00
_cell.angle_gamma   90.00
#
_symmetry.space_group_name_H-M   'P 1'
#
loop_
_entity.id
_entity.type
_entity.pdbx_description
1 polymer ?
#
loop_
_entity_poly.entity_id
_entity_poly.type
_entity_poly.pdbx_seq_one_letter_code
_entity_poly.pdbx_strand_id
1 'polypeptide(L)'
;MENSSTRLHKFVNSSSATIQQCIGPKYVGPLGVLQALADGTKLLFKEDLLSRGDVRLFSIGPSIVVISILLSYLVIPFGYRLILADLSIGVFLWIAISSIAPIGLLMSGYGSNNKYSFSGGLRAAAQSISYEIPLTLCVLSISLRVIR
;
A
#
# COMPACT_ATOMS: atom_id res chain seq x y z
N MET A 1 -20.65 -2.73 8.66
CA MET A 1 -19.56 -3.01 7.71
C MET A 1 -18.24 -2.75 8.42
N GLU A 2 -17.72 -3.76 9.11
CA GLU A 2 -16.44 -3.67 9.82
C GLU A 2 -15.33 -3.90 8.79
N ASN A 3 -14.66 -2.81 8.38
CA ASN A 3 -13.74 -2.82 7.25
C ASN A 3 -12.50 -3.66 7.60
N SER A 4 -12.14 -4.61 6.73
CA SER A 4 -10.99 -5.51 6.91
C SER A 4 -9.69 -4.75 7.23
N SER A 5 -9.56 -3.53 6.72
CA SER A 5 -8.40 -2.66 6.93
C SER A 5 -8.19 -2.22 8.39
N THR A 6 -9.25 -1.99 9.18
CA THR A 6 -9.11 -1.58 10.60
C THR A 6 -8.73 -2.75 11.51
N ARG A 7 -9.14 -3.98 11.15
CA ARG A 7 -8.71 -5.21 11.85
C ARG A 7 -7.23 -5.50 11.65
N LEU A 8 -6.71 -5.28 10.44
CA LEU A 8 -5.28 -5.51 10.14
C LEU A 8 -4.36 -4.57 10.93
N HIS A 9 -4.71 -3.28 11.01
CA HIS A 9 -3.92 -2.31 11.77
C HIS A 9 -3.84 -2.67 13.27
N LYS A 10 -4.95 -3.12 13.85
CA LYS A 10 -4.99 -3.62 15.22
C LYS A 10 -4.18 -4.91 15.41
N PHE A 11 -4.26 -5.83 14.46
CA PHE A 11 -3.52 -7.09 14.52
C PHE A 11 -2.01 -6.84 14.56
N VAL A 12 -1.49 -5.95 13.72
CA VAL A 12 -0.06 -5.60 13.71
C VAL A 12 0.37 -5.02 15.05
N ASN A 13 -0.32 -3.98 15.53
CA ASN A 13 0.06 -3.31 16.78
C ASN A 13 -0.05 -4.22 18.02
N SER A 14 -1.05 -5.11 18.04
CA SER A 14 -1.20 -6.10 19.11
C SER A 14 -0.13 -7.19 19.05
N SER A 15 0.25 -7.65 17.85
CA SER A 15 1.27 -8.68 17.66
C SER A 15 2.65 -8.17 18.05
N SER A 16 3.02 -6.97 17.61
CA SER A 16 4.30 -6.33 17.99
C SER A 16 4.40 -6.12 19.50
N ALA A 17 3.32 -5.69 20.15
CA ALA A 17 3.29 -5.53 21.60
C ALA A 17 3.43 -6.87 22.33
N THR A 18 2.79 -7.94 21.82
CA THR A 18 2.89 -9.29 22.40
C THR A 18 4.34 -9.83 22.30
N ILE A 19 5.00 -9.64 21.16
CA ILE A 19 6.42 -10.02 20.99
C ILE A 19 7.32 -9.25 21.97
N GLN A 20 7.01 -7.98 22.21
CA GLN A 20 7.77 -7.11 23.11
C GLN A 20 7.37 -7.25 24.59
N GLN A 21 6.45 -8.16 24.94
CA GLN A 21 5.88 -8.30 26.29
C GLN A 21 5.32 -6.97 26.85
N CYS A 22 4.77 -6.15 25.95
CA CYS A 22 4.14 -4.86 26.21
C CYS A 22 2.63 -4.96 25.93
N ILE A 23 1.83 -4.11 26.56
CA ILE A 23 0.38 -4.07 26.34
C ILE A 23 0.09 -3.20 25.11
N GLY A 24 -0.52 -3.80 24.08
CA GLY A 24 -0.99 -3.08 22.88
C GLY A 24 -2.13 -2.09 23.16
N PRO A 25 -2.54 -1.28 22.16
CA PRO A 25 -3.51 -0.21 22.35
C PRO A 25 -4.86 -0.71 22.88
N LYS A 26 -5.22 -0.29 24.10
CA LYS A 26 -6.45 -0.73 24.82
C LYS A 26 -7.47 0.37 25.12
N TYR A 27 -7.09 1.64 25.04
CA TYR A 27 -7.88 2.74 25.65
C TYR A 27 -8.86 3.45 24.70
N VAL A 28 -8.71 3.31 23.38
CA VAL A 28 -9.57 3.98 22.37
C VAL A 28 -10.65 2.99 21.90
N GLY A 29 -11.62 2.70 22.76
CA GLY A 29 -12.80 1.86 22.49
C GLY A 29 -12.65 0.35 22.76
N PRO A 30 -13.74 -0.44 22.65
CA PRO A 30 -13.72 -1.87 22.97
C PRO A 30 -12.66 -2.59 22.13
N LEU A 31 -11.62 -3.07 22.80
CA LEU A 31 -10.47 -3.76 22.22
C LEU A 31 -9.65 -2.92 21.21
N GLY A 32 -9.66 -1.59 21.23
CA GLY A 32 -8.74 -0.76 20.41
C GLY A 32 -9.02 -0.73 18.90
N VAL A 33 -10.21 -1.14 18.44
CA VAL A 33 -10.60 -1.08 17.02
C VAL A 33 -10.79 0.36 16.54
N LEU A 34 -11.23 1.26 17.42
CA LEU A 34 -11.39 2.68 17.10
C LEU A 34 -10.06 3.42 16.99
N GLN A 35 -8.92 2.81 17.36
CA GLN A 35 -7.60 3.44 17.23
C GLN A 35 -7.27 3.79 15.78
N ALA A 36 -7.50 2.85 14.84
CA ALA A 36 -7.22 3.10 13.42
C ALA A 36 -8.11 4.21 12.84
N LEU A 37 -9.36 4.28 13.28
CA LEU A 37 -10.28 5.34 12.89
C LEU A 37 -9.85 6.69 13.49
N ALA A 38 -9.45 6.71 14.76
CA ALA A 38 -8.96 7.89 15.46
C ALA A 38 -7.69 8.45 14.81
N ASP A 39 -6.71 7.60 14.48
CA ASP A 39 -5.49 8.01 13.79
C ASP A 39 -5.79 8.55 12.39
N GLY A 40 -6.71 7.92 11.65
CA GLY A 40 -7.16 8.40 10.34
C GLY A 40 -7.83 9.78 10.43
N THR A 41 -8.80 9.95 11.33
CA THR A 41 -9.47 11.26 11.54
C THR A 41 -8.49 12.33 12.01
N LYS A 42 -7.54 12.00 12.90
CA LYS A 42 -6.51 12.93 13.36
C LYS A 42 -5.62 13.41 12.22
N LEU A 43 -5.26 12.52 11.28
CA LEU A 43 -4.49 12.90 10.09
C LEU A 43 -5.29 13.81 9.15
N LEU A 44 -6.61 13.63 9.03
CA LEU A 44 -7.47 14.49 8.20
C LEU A 44 -7.64 15.92 8.77
N PHE A 45 -7.62 16.07 10.09
CA PHE A 45 -7.69 17.38 10.76
C PHE A 45 -6.31 18.05 10.93
N LYS A 46 -5.23 17.35 10.57
CA LYS A 46 -3.86 17.87 10.66
C LYS A 46 -3.65 18.89 9.54
N GLU A 47 -3.06 20.04 9.89
CA GLU A 47 -2.65 21.03 8.90
C GLU A 47 -1.52 20.48 8.01
N ASP A 48 -1.69 20.61 6.69
CA ASP A 48 -0.67 20.25 5.72
C ASP A 48 0.43 21.31 5.66
N LEU A 49 1.51 21.09 6.42
CA LEU A 49 2.70 21.94 6.38
C LEU A 49 3.52 21.63 5.13
N LEU A 50 3.23 22.35 4.05
CA LEU A 50 3.93 22.18 2.78
C LEU A 50 5.25 22.97 2.77
N SER A 51 6.36 22.24 2.61
CA SER A 51 7.70 22.84 2.47
C SER A 51 7.92 23.43 1.07
N ARG A 52 9.07 24.10 0.88
CA ARG A 52 9.52 24.88 -0.30
C ARG A 52 9.70 24.08 -1.61
N GLY A 53 9.08 22.92 -1.75
CA GLY A 53 9.16 22.04 -2.92
C GLY A 53 7.98 22.18 -3.89
N ASP A 54 8.01 21.39 -4.96
CA ASP A 54 6.95 21.37 -5.97
C ASP A 54 5.69 20.70 -5.43
N VAL A 55 4.75 21.53 -4.98
CA VAL A 55 3.45 21.14 -4.39
C VAL A 55 2.69 20.13 -5.25
N ARG A 56 2.69 20.34 -6.58
CA ARG A 56 1.98 19.48 -7.53
C ARG A 56 2.59 18.08 -7.58
N LEU A 57 3.91 17.98 -7.71
CA LEU A 57 4.60 16.69 -7.76
C LEU A 57 4.49 15.94 -6.42
N PHE A 58 4.62 16.66 -5.31
CA PHE A 58 4.53 16.08 -3.98
C PHE A 58 3.13 15.53 -3.66
N SER A 59 2.06 16.18 -4.15
CA SER A 59 0.67 15.72 -3.98
C SER A 59 0.27 14.62 -4.96
N ILE A 60 0.71 14.70 -6.22
CA ILE A 60 0.37 13.71 -7.25
C ILE A 60 1.12 12.39 -7.01
N GLY A 61 2.35 12.43 -6.49
CA GLY A 61 3.16 11.22 -6.24
C GLY A 61 2.43 10.14 -5.42
N PRO A 62 2.01 10.43 -4.18
CA PRO A 62 1.24 9.49 -3.36
C PRO A 62 -0.10 9.10 -3.98
N SER A 63 -0.75 10.03 -4.70
CA SER A 63 -2.03 9.76 -5.38
C SER A 63 -1.89 8.65 -6.42
N ILE A 64 -0.82 8.65 -7.22
CA ILE A 64 -0.55 7.59 -8.22
C ILE A 64 -0.41 6.22 -7.56
N VAL A 65 0.30 6.15 -6.42
CA VAL A 65 0.50 4.88 -5.69
C VAL A 65 -0.83 4.34 -5.18
N VAL A 66 -1.67 5.20 -4.59
CA VAL A 66 -2.99 4.81 -4.08
C VAL A 66 -3.90 4.36 -5.21
N ILE A 67 -3.91 5.05 -6.36
CA ILE A 67 -4.71 4.69 -7.52
C ILE A 67 -4.28 3.32 -8.08
N SER A 68 -2.97 3.05 -8.18
CA SER A 68 -2.45 1.74 -8.61
C SER A 68 -2.96 0.60 -7.71
N ILE A 69 -2.91 0.78 -6.39
CA ILE A 69 -3.43 -0.21 -5.43
C ILE A 69 -4.96 -0.37 -5.53
N LEU A 70 -5.71 0.71 -5.72
CA LEU A 70 -7.16 0.62 -5.89
C LEU A 70 -7.51 -0.16 -7.17
N LEU A 71 -6.78 0.08 -8.26
CA LEU A 71 -6.99 -0.61 -9.54
C LEU A 71 -6.61 -2.09 -9.43
N SER A 72 -5.59 -2.42 -8.65
CA SER A 72 -5.17 -3.79 -8.35
C SER A 72 -6.28 -4.63 -7.70
N TYR A 73 -7.16 -4.01 -6.91
CA TYR A 73 -8.29 -4.68 -6.26
C TYR A 73 -9.34 -5.22 -7.24
N LEU A 74 -9.40 -4.68 -8.47
CA LEU A 74 -10.30 -5.12 -9.53
C LEU A 74 -10.05 -6.58 -9.95
N VAL A 75 -8.81 -7.06 -9.81
CA VAL A 75 -8.38 -8.39 -10.26
C VAL A 75 -8.76 -9.49 -9.25
N ILE A 76 -9.02 -9.14 -7.99
CA ILE A 76 -9.19 -10.11 -6.91
C ILE A 76 -10.62 -10.68 -6.93
N PRO A 77 -10.80 -12.01 -7.12
CA PRO A 77 -12.13 -12.62 -7.04
C PRO A 77 -12.56 -12.79 -5.58
N PHE A 78 -13.73 -12.26 -5.21
CA PHE A 78 -14.26 -12.39 -3.84
C PHE A 78 -15.17 -13.61 -3.63
N GLY A 79 -15.53 -14.31 -4.71
CA GLY A 79 -16.31 -15.54 -4.67
C GLY A 79 -16.76 -16.01 -6.04
N TYR A 80 -17.38 -17.19 -6.11
CA TYR A 80 -17.79 -17.86 -7.36
C TYR A 80 -18.73 -17.03 -8.26
N ARG A 81 -19.45 -16.05 -7.68
CA ARG A 81 -20.32 -15.10 -8.42
C ARG A 81 -19.92 -13.64 -8.26
N LEU A 82 -18.80 -13.36 -7.56
CA LEU A 82 -18.31 -12.01 -7.27
C LEU A 82 -16.94 -11.82 -7.93
N ILE A 83 -16.96 -11.94 -9.27
CA ILE A 83 -15.83 -11.65 -10.13
C ILE A 83 -16.13 -10.29 -10.77
N LEU A 84 -15.34 -9.28 -10.42
CA LEU A 84 -15.56 -7.89 -10.83
C LEU A 84 -15.21 -7.68 -12.32
N ALA A 85 -14.25 -8.44 -12.84
CA ALA A 85 -13.95 -8.59 -14.25
C ALA A 85 -13.37 -10.00 -14.50
N ASP A 86 -14.03 -10.81 -15.34
CA ASP A 86 -13.49 -12.09 -15.79
C ASP A 86 -12.42 -11.83 -16.86
N LEU A 87 -11.21 -11.52 -16.39
CA LEU A 87 -10.09 -11.22 -17.28
C LEU A 87 -9.22 -12.46 -17.40
N SER A 88 -9.17 -13.08 -18.58
CA SER A 88 -8.31 -14.26 -18.85
C SER A 88 -6.83 -14.00 -18.56
N ILE A 89 -6.41 -12.73 -18.49
CA ILE A 89 -5.05 -12.26 -18.22
C ILE A 89 -4.96 -11.47 -16.90
N GLY A 90 -5.86 -11.71 -15.93
CA GLY A 90 -5.97 -10.94 -14.69
C GLY A 90 -4.67 -10.81 -13.90
N VAL A 91 -3.94 -11.91 -13.70
CA VAL A 91 -2.69 -11.92 -12.91
C VAL A 91 -1.58 -11.11 -13.59
N PHE A 92 -1.50 -11.11 -14.91
CA PHE A 92 -0.52 -10.30 -15.64
C PHE A 92 -0.87 -8.81 -15.60
N LEU A 93 -2.17 -8.47 -15.68
CA LEU A 93 -2.64 -7.09 -15.48
C LEU A 93 -2.27 -6.57 -14.09
N TRP A 94 -2.41 -7.41 -13.06
CA TRP A 94 -2.01 -7.08 -11.69
C TRP A 94 -0.52 -6.72 -11.58
N ILE A 95 0.35 -7.52 -12.20
CA ILE A 95 1.80 -7.25 -12.28
C ILE A 95 2.06 -5.94 -13.03
N ALA A 96 1.39 -5.71 -14.16
CA ALA A 96 1.57 -4.49 -14.95
C ALA A 96 1.19 -3.22 -14.16
N ILE A 97 0.09 -3.27 -13.39
CA ILE A 97 -0.37 -2.15 -12.56
C ILE A 97 0.59 -1.89 -11.39
N SER A 98 1.16 -2.95 -10.79
CA SER A 98 2.14 -2.83 -9.71
C SER A 98 3.37 -2.02 -10.13
N SER A 99 3.83 -2.21 -11.37
CA SER A 99 5.06 -1.55 -11.87
C SER A 99 4.95 -0.03 -12.02
N ILE A 100 3.74 0.53 -11.85
CA ILE A 100 3.49 1.98 -11.85
C ILE A 100 3.79 2.59 -10.46
N ALA A 101 3.68 1.81 -9.37
CA ALA A 101 3.87 2.32 -8.00
C ALA A 101 5.26 2.93 -7.72
N PRO A 102 6.40 2.38 -8.21
CA PRO A 102 7.73 2.98 -8.04
C PRO A 102 7.84 4.41 -8.60
N ILE A 103 7.09 4.73 -9.65
CA ILE A 103 7.09 6.06 -10.27
C ILE A 103 6.49 7.09 -9.30
N GLY A 104 5.40 6.74 -8.62
CA GLY A 104 4.78 7.60 -7.61
C GLY A 104 5.70 7.86 -6.41
N LEU A 105 6.49 6.86 -6.00
CA LEU A 105 7.52 6.99 -4.95
C LEU A 105 8.63 7.97 -5.35
N LEU A 106 9.15 7.87 -6.57
CA LEU A 106 10.17 8.78 -7.09
C LEU A 106 9.65 10.21 -7.21
N MET A 107 8.42 10.40 -7.69
CA MET A 107 7.83 11.72 -7.87
C MET A 107 7.56 12.41 -6.52
N SER A 108 7.13 11.66 -5.50
CA SER A 108 6.99 12.17 -4.13
C SER A 108 8.34 12.56 -3.52
N GLY A 109 9.38 11.74 -3.73
CA GLY A 109 10.74 12.02 -3.26
C GLY A 109 11.37 13.26 -3.92
N TYR A 110 11.17 13.44 -5.23
CA TYR A 110 11.66 14.58 -5.99
C TYR A 110 10.92 15.89 -5.62
N GLY A 111 9.59 15.84 -5.52
CA GLY A 111 8.76 17.01 -5.18
C GLY A 111 9.04 17.61 -3.80
N SER A 112 9.63 16.84 -2.87
CA SER A 112 9.99 17.31 -1.53
C SER A 112 11.19 18.30 -1.51
N ASN A 113 11.93 18.46 -2.61
CA ASN A 113 13.07 19.39 -2.76
C ASN A 113 14.08 19.34 -1.59
N ASN A 114 14.41 18.12 -1.12
CA ASN A 114 15.36 17.89 -0.04
C ASN A 114 16.26 16.69 -0.35
N LYS A 115 17.57 16.83 -0.11
CA LYS A 115 18.58 15.80 -0.42
C LYS A 115 18.27 14.46 0.25
N TYR A 116 17.87 14.50 1.53
CA TYR A 116 17.59 13.29 2.30
C TYR A 116 16.27 12.62 1.90
N SER A 117 15.23 13.41 1.63
CA SER A 117 13.93 12.90 1.15
C SER A 117 14.07 12.23 -0.22
N PHE A 118 14.83 12.83 -1.13
CA PHE A 118 15.08 12.28 -2.46
C PHE A 118 15.86 10.96 -2.40
N SER A 119 16.95 10.91 -1.62
CA SER A 119 17.71 9.67 -1.42
C SER A 119 16.87 8.57 -0.73
N GLY A 120 16.00 8.95 0.21
CA GLY A 120 15.01 8.06 0.81
C GLY A 120 14.03 7.47 -0.21
N GLY A 121 13.46 8.33 -1.06
CA GLY A 121 12.56 7.92 -2.16
C GLY A 121 13.24 6.99 -3.16
N LEU A 122 14.50 7.26 -3.53
CA LEU A 122 15.27 6.40 -4.43
C LEU A 122 15.48 5.00 -3.85
N ARG A 123 15.77 4.88 -2.55
CA ARG A 123 15.91 3.58 -1.87
C ARG A 123 14.60 2.80 -1.87
N ALA A 124 13.48 3.46 -1.54
CA ALA A 124 12.17 2.82 -1.55
C ALA A 124 11.78 2.34 -2.96
N ALA A 125 12.04 3.15 -3.99
CA ALA A 125 11.80 2.77 -5.38
C ALA A 125 12.67 1.58 -5.81
N ALA A 126 13.98 1.62 -5.52
CA ALA A 126 14.90 0.52 -5.81
C ALA A 126 14.50 -0.79 -5.11
N GLN A 127 14.04 -0.70 -3.86
CA GLN A 127 13.52 -1.83 -3.11
C GLN A 127 12.26 -2.40 -3.78
N SER A 128 11.29 -1.54 -4.12
CA SER A 128 10.05 -1.97 -4.77
C SER A 128 10.33 -2.70 -6.10
N ILE A 129 11.17 -2.11 -6.96
CA ILE A 129 11.55 -2.70 -8.26
C ILE A 129 12.26 -4.03 -8.07
N SER A 130 13.17 -4.12 -7.10
CA SER A 130 13.91 -5.35 -6.80
C SER A 130 12.99 -6.51 -6.39
N TYR A 131 11.88 -6.22 -5.71
CA TYR A 131 10.91 -7.23 -5.29
C TYR A 131 9.88 -7.61 -6.38
N GLU A 132 9.75 -6.85 -7.47
CA GLU A 132 8.87 -7.23 -8.59
C GLU A 132 9.43 -8.43 -9.36
N ILE A 133 10.74 -8.46 -9.61
CA ILE A 133 11.37 -9.53 -10.39
C ILE A 133 11.12 -10.93 -9.77
N PRO A 134 11.44 -11.20 -8.48
CA PRO A 134 11.15 -12.51 -7.89
C PRO A 134 9.65 -12.82 -7.82
N LEU A 135 8.80 -11.80 -7.59
CA LEU A 135 7.34 -11.97 -7.56
C LEU A 135 6.80 -12.43 -8.93
N THR A 136 7.25 -11.82 -10.03
CA THR A 136 6.84 -12.22 -11.38
C THR A 136 7.31 -13.62 -11.74
N LEU A 137 8.52 -14.02 -11.31
CA LEU A 137 9.01 -15.39 -11.50
C LEU A 137 8.16 -16.42 -10.74
N CYS A 138 7.78 -16.13 -9.49
CA CYS A 138 6.87 -16.99 -8.74
C CYS A 138 5.51 -17.15 -9.44
N VAL A 139 4.93 -16.06 -9.93
CA VAL A 139 3.67 -16.11 -10.69
C VAL A 139 3.82 -16.93 -11.97
N LEU A 140 4.92 -16.74 -12.71
CA LEU A 140 5.19 -17.48 -13.93
C LEU A 140 5.26 -18.99 -13.67
N SER A 141 5.92 -19.41 -12.58
CA SER A 141 6.01 -20.82 -12.21
C SER A 141 4.64 -21.47 -11.94
N ILE A 142 3.70 -20.73 -11.36
CA ILE A 142 2.33 -21.20 -11.11
C ILE A 142 1.55 -21.28 -12.42
N SER A 143 1.68 -20.27 -13.29
CA SER A 143 1.00 -20.25 -14.60
C SER A 143 1.43 -21.41 -15.49
N LEU A 144 2.73 -21.72 -15.52
CA LEU A 144 3.27 -22.89 -16.24
C LEU A 144 2.68 -24.21 -15.73
N ARG A 145 2.45 -24.35 -14.42
CA ARG A 145 1.80 -25.54 -13.85
C ARG A 145 0.35 -25.68 -14.29
N VAL A 146 -0.39 -24.58 -14.45
CA VAL A 146 -1.81 -24.57 -14.86
C VAL A 146 -1.98 -24.95 -16.34
N ILE A 147 -0.97 -24.70 -17.16
CA ILE A 147 -0.96 -25.00 -18.60
C ILE A 147 -0.68 -26.49 -18.91
N ARG A 148 -0.25 -27.27 -17.90
CA ARG A 148 -0.07 -28.73 -18.00
C ARG A 148 -1.25 -29.49 -17.41
#